data_AF-A0A2V8XIH7-F1
#
_entry.id   AF-A0A2V8XIH7-F1
#
_cell.length_a   1.000
_cell.length_b   1.000
_cell.length_c   1.000
_cell.angle_alpha   90.00
_cell.angle_beta   90.00
_cell.angle_gamma   90.00
#
_symmetry.space_group_name_H-M   'P 1'
#
loop_
_entity.id
_entity.type
_entity.pdbx_description
1 polymer ?
#
loop_
_entity_poly.entity_id
_entity_poly.type
_entity_poly.pdbx_seq_one_letter_code
_entity_poly.pdbx_strand_id
1 'polypeptide(L)'
;MSFVVGAAISLAQPVPPTPATQPVPPTEQIAGTVSMYLLNPRGEVDGLLLADGSQVKFPPHMSADLTRSVKPNERITAQGVREVSPVFTAFTITNSSGQSLNEARPMQPPPPPDLQGVNLKPMQADEKIRVVLHAPRGEIEGAVLDDGMIVRIAPHVSTQFSALLQTGATISAKGYGTENEFGRAFEATEVGAQGQTLTPIYGAALMPPRP
;
A
#
# COMPACT_ATOMS: atom_id res chain seq x y z
N MET A 1 -77.72 29.54 28.25
CA MET A 1 -76.27 29.61 27.94
C MET A 1 -75.83 28.20 27.56
N SER A 2 -75.71 27.84 26.27
CA SER A 2 -74.48 27.96 25.44
C SER A 2 -73.19 27.77 26.22
N PHE A 3 -72.40 26.74 25.92
CA PHE A 3 -71.12 26.81 25.19
C PHE A 3 -70.75 25.44 24.59
N VAL A 4 -69.98 25.52 23.50
CA VAL A 4 -69.79 24.54 22.42
C VAL A 4 -68.39 23.93 22.51
N VAL A 5 -68.32 22.63 22.18
CA VAL A 5 -67.27 21.82 21.51
C VAL A 5 -65.80 22.24 21.63
N GLY A 6 -64.97 21.27 22.01
CA GLY A 6 -63.56 21.23 21.64
C GLY A 6 -63.07 19.79 21.48
N ALA A 7 -62.70 19.39 20.27
CA ALA A 7 -61.81 18.26 20.03
C ALA A 7 -61.01 18.52 18.75
N ALA A 8 -59.77 18.99 18.92
CA ALA A 8 -58.81 19.12 17.84
C ALA A 8 -58.16 17.74 17.58
N ILE A 9 -58.31 17.24 16.36
CA ILE A 9 -57.67 16.00 15.92
C ILE A 9 -56.29 16.39 15.36
N SER A 10 -55.22 16.03 16.08
CA SER A 10 -53.85 16.25 15.64
C SER A 10 -53.48 15.17 14.63
N LEU A 11 -53.29 15.55 13.36
CA LEU A 11 -52.77 14.66 12.33
C LEU A 11 -51.25 14.49 12.51
N ALA A 12 -50.81 13.28 12.85
CA ALA A 12 -49.40 12.93 12.92
C ALA A 12 -48.77 13.02 11.52
N GLN A 13 -47.69 13.78 11.39
CA GLN A 13 -46.92 13.84 10.15
C GLN A 13 -46.09 12.55 9.97
N PRO A 14 -45.98 12.00 8.75
CA PRO A 14 -45.14 10.86 8.49
C PRO A 14 -43.66 11.23 8.66
N VAL A 15 -42.94 10.45 9.47
CA VAL A 15 -41.50 10.60 9.70
C VAL A 15 -40.76 10.32 8.39
N PRO A 16 -39.83 11.18 7.94
CA PRO A 16 -39.03 10.91 6.76
C PRO A 16 -38.17 9.65 6.97
N PRO A 17 -37.92 8.84 5.91
CA PRO A 17 -37.10 7.65 6.04
C PRO A 17 -35.67 8.04 6.45
N THR A 18 -35.19 7.43 7.53
CA THR A 18 -33.81 7.57 8.00
C THR A 18 -32.85 7.15 6.88
N PRO A 19 -31.81 7.94 6.54
CA PRO A 19 -30.79 7.51 5.60
C PRO A 19 -30.18 6.19 6.10
N ALA A 20 -30.12 5.17 5.24
CA ALA A 20 -29.47 3.92 5.56
C ALA A 20 -28.00 4.20 5.91
N THR A 21 -27.61 3.95 7.16
CA THR A 21 -26.21 4.00 7.59
C THR A 21 -25.45 2.94 6.79
N GLN A 22 -24.63 3.36 5.82
CA GLN A 22 -23.71 2.44 5.17
C GLN A 22 -22.80 1.84 6.25
N PRO A 23 -22.56 0.51 6.28
CA PRO A 23 -21.64 -0.08 7.25
C PRO A 23 -20.26 0.53 7.07
N VAL A 24 -19.80 1.27 8.07
CA VAL A 24 -18.39 1.69 8.14
C VAL A 24 -17.60 0.40 8.43
N PRO A 25 -16.59 0.04 7.61
CA PRO A 25 -15.77 -1.12 7.90
C PRO A 25 -15.16 -0.99 9.31
N PRO A 26 -15.15 -2.06 10.11
CA PRO A 26 -14.64 -2.00 11.47
C PRO A 26 -13.16 -1.61 11.45
N THR A 27 -12.83 -0.52 12.13
CA THR A 27 -11.44 -0.11 12.33
C THR A 27 -10.82 -1.04 13.38
N GLU A 28 -9.64 -1.58 13.08
CA GLU A 28 -8.84 -2.44 13.95
C GLU A 28 -7.55 -1.71 14.34
N GLN A 29 -6.91 -2.17 15.41
CA GLN A 29 -5.59 -1.73 15.82
C GLN A 29 -4.63 -2.92 15.87
N ILE A 30 -3.46 -2.77 15.26
CA ILE A 30 -2.35 -3.73 15.33
C ILE A 30 -1.11 -3.08 15.94
N ALA A 31 -0.22 -3.88 16.50
CA ALA A 31 1.06 -3.40 17.01
C ALA A 31 2.17 -4.40 16.66
N GLY A 32 3.36 -3.88 16.35
CA GLY A 32 4.50 -4.71 15.99
C GLY A 32 5.78 -3.90 15.84
N THR A 33 6.88 -4.62 15.63
CA THR A 33 8.20 -4.01 15.41
C THR A 33 8.42 -3.86 13.91
N VAL A 34 8.80 -2.68 13.45
CA VAL A 34 9.15 -2.43 12.05
C VAL A 34 10.42 -3.21 11.73
N SER A 35 10.33 -4.14 10.79
CA SER A 35 11.49 -4.84 10.25
C SER A 35 12.16 -4.03 9.15
N MET A 36 11.38 -3.45 8.24
CA MET A 36 11.89 -2.61 7.15
C MET A 36 10.81 -1.70 6.56
N TYR A 37 11.25 -0.64 5.88
CA TYR A 37 10.39 0.16 5.02
C TYR A 37 10.04 -0.60 3.74
N LEU A 38 8.82 -0.43 3.26
CA LEU A 38 8.41 -0.84 1.92
C LEU A 38 8.37 0.40 1.04
N LEU A 39 9.19 0.39 -0.01
CA LEU A 39 9.33 1.50 -0.95
C LEU A 39 8.52 1.21 -2.21
N ASN A 40 7.97 2.26 -2.79
CA ASN A 40 7.51 2.25 -4.16
C ASN A 40 8.69 2.52 -5.13
N PRO A 41 8.53 2.29 -6.45
CA PRO A 41 9.60 2.49 -7.42
C PRO A 41 10.12 3.93 -7.49
N ARG A 42 9.30 4.90 -7.04
CA ARG A 42 9.64 6.33 -6.98
C ARG A 42 10.48 6.71 -5.74
N GLY A 43 10.81 5.73 -4.89
CA GLY A 43 11.61 5.92 -3.69
C GLY A 43 10.83 6.44 -2.48
N GLU A 44 9.50 6.54 -2.58
CA GLU A 44 8.66 6.90 -1.45
C GLU A 44 8.35 5.64 -0.62
N VAL A 45 8.37 5.80 0.70
CA VAL A 45 7.90 4.75 1.61
C VAL A 45 6.38 4.76 1.61
N ASP A 46 5.77 3.67 1.16
CA ASP A 46 4.32 3.47 1.09
C ASP A 46 3.83 2.30 1.97
N GLY A 47 4.75 1.69 2.70
CA GLY A 47 4.40 0.69 3.70
C GLY A 47 5.51 0.38 4.69
N LEU A 48 5.17 -0.43 5.67
CA LEU A 48 6.07 -1.01 6.65
C LEU A 48 5.86 -2.53 6.66
N LEU A 49 6.97 -3.27 6.63
CA LEU A 49 6.96 -4.69 6.94
C LEU A 49 7.24 -4.83 8.44
N LEU A 50 6.32 -5.45 9.18
CA LEU A 50 6.53 -5.77 10.58
C LEU A 50 7.25 -7.11 10.74
N ALA A 51 7.89 -7.32 11.89
CA ALA A 51 8.66 -8.52 12.20
C ALA A 51 7.83 -9.83 12.19
N ASP A 52 6.51 -9.74 12.32
CA ASP A 52 5.59 -10.87 12.22
C ASP A 52 5.13 -11.17 10.78
N GLY A 53 5.60 -10.38 9.80
CA GLY A 53 5.22 -10.49 8.39
C GLY A 53 4.03 -9.61 7.98
N SER A 54 3.42 -8.87 8.91
CA SER A 54 2.33 -7.93 8.61
C SER A 54 2.81 -6.82 7.68
N GLN A 55 1.98 -6.48 6.68
CA GLN A 55 2.26 -5.45 5.68
C GLN A 55 1.35 -4.26 5.93
N VAL A 56 1.88 -3.25 6.61
CA VAL A 56 1.16 -2.03 6.94
C VAL A 56 1.30 -1.06 5.78
N LYS A 57 0.20 -0.79 5.06
CA LYS A 57 0.15 0.11 3.92
C LYS A 57 -0.42 1.46 4.30
N PHE A 58 0.09 2.50 3.67
CA PHE A 58 -0.41 3.86 3.77
C PHE A 58 -0.07 4.63 2.49
N PRO A 59 -0.74 5.75 2.22
CA PRO A 59 -0.45 6.52 1.01
C PRO A 59 1.01 7.03 0.95
N PRO A 60 1.63 7.07 -0.25
CA PRO A 60 3.02 7.52 -0.41
C PRO A 60 3.30 8.95 0.08
N HIS A 61 2.30 9.83 0.07
CA HIS A 61 2.48 11.22 0.54
C HIS A 61 2.78 11.31 2.05
N MET A 62 2.49 10.27 2.83
CA MET A 62 2.88 10.20 4.25
C MET A 62 4.36 9.85 4.44
N SER A 63 5.08 9.46 3.38
CA SER A 63 6.46 8.96 3.46
C SER A 63 7.40 9.90 4.22
N ALA A 64 7.35 11.21 3.94
CA ALA A 64 8.27 12.18 4.52
C ALA A 64 8.08 12.32 6.05
N ASP A 65 6.84 12.39 6.52
CA ASP A 65 6.56 12.53 7.95
C ASP A 65 6.72 11.21 8.70
N LEU A 66 6.39 10.09 8.04
CA LEU A 66 6.56 8.75 8.59
C LEU A 66 8.03 8.42 8.81
N THR A 67 8.88 8.63 7.81
CA THR A 67 10.32 8.30 7.90
C THR A 67 11.07 9.19 8.90
N ARG A 68 10.55 10.38 9.23
CA ARG A 68 11.08 11.22 10.33
C ARG A 68 10.72 10.69 11.71
N SER A 69 9.58 10.02 11.84
CA SER A 69 8.97 9.68 13.13
C SER A 69 9.10 8.20 13.51
N VAL A 70 9.22 7.31 12.53
CA VAL A 70 9.27 5.86 12.69
C VAL A 70 10.52 5.32 12.02
N LYS A 71 11.34 4.54 12.73
CA LYS A 71 12.54 3.88 12.20
C LYS A 71 12.42 2.34 12.16
N PRO A 72 13.19 1.64 11.31
CA PRO A 72 13.34 0.19 11.44
C PRO A 72 13.88 -0.17 12.83
N ASN A 73 13.47 -1.33 13.34
CA ASN A 73 13.66 -1.81 14.72
C ASN A 73 12.87 -1.05 15.79
N GLU A 74 11.97 -0.14 15.41
CA GLU A 74 11.08 0.54 16.34
C GLU A 74 9.73 -0.19 16.45
N ARG A 75 9.12 -0.16 17.64
CA ARG A 75 7.75 -0.64 17.85
C ARG A 75 6.74 0.44 17.51
N ILE A 76 5.73 0.09 16.73
CA ILE A 76 4.63 0.97 16.35
C ILE A 76 3.28 0.35 16.71
N THR A 77 2.26 1.20 16.74
CA THR A 77 0.85 0.82 16.74
C THR A 77 0.19 1.45 15.52
N ALA A 78 -0.56 0.68 14.75
CA ALA A 78 -1.29 1.16 13.59
C ALA A 78 -2.80 0.94 13.78
N GLN A 79 -3.60 1.97 13.52
CA GLN A 79 -5.06 1.89 13.46
C GLN A 79 -5.50 2.04 12.01
N GLY A 80 -6.49 1.25 11.59
CA GLY A 80 -6.91 1.19 10.21
C GLY A 80 -7.83 0.02 9.91
N VAL A 81 -7.81 -0.47 8.68
CA VAL A 81 -8.64 -1.59 8.23
C VAL A 81 -7.75 -2.79 7.94
N ARG A 82 -8.12 -3.94 8.51
CA ARG A 82 -7.56 -5.22 8.08
C ARG A 82 -8.19 -5.59 6.74
N GLU A 83 -7.34 -5.66 5.73
CA GLU A 83 -7.71 -6.08 4.39
C GLU A 83 -7.61 -7.63 4.34
N VAL A 84 -6.94 -8.18 3.33
CA VAL A 84 -6.56 -9.60 3.31
C VAL A 84 -5.24 -9.79 4.04
N SER A 85 -5.21 -10.64 5.08
CA SER A 85 -3.96 -10.99 5.78
C SER A 85 -2.88 -11.45 4.79
N PRO A 86 -1.64 -10.91 4.85
CA PRO A 86 -1.05 -10.13 5.94
C PRO A 86 -1.20 -8.59 5.81
N VAL A 87 -2.05 -8.09 4.90
CA VAL A 87 -2.18 -6.66 4.59
C VAL A 87 -3.08 -5.92 5.57
N PHE A 88 -2.61 -4.76 6.00
CA PHE A 88 -3.32 -3.83 6.88
C PHE A 88 -3.19 -2.41 6.33
N THR A 89 -4.30 -1.76 5.99
CA THR A 89 -4.30 -0.36 5.54
C THR A 89 -4.43 0.55 6.75
N ALA A 90 -3.40 1.33 7.07
CA ALA A 90 -3.35 2.19 8.25
C ALA A 90 -3.78 3.62 7.93
N PHE A 91 -4.67 4.16 8.76
CA PHE A 91 -5.06 5.58 8.76
C PHE A 91 -4.34 6.37 9.85
N THR A 92 -3.87 5.70 10.90
CA THR A 92 -3.08 6.33 11.97
C THR A 92 -1.93 5.41 12.34
N ILE A 93 -0.72 5.94 12.41
CA ILE A 93 0.47 5.23 12.86
C ILE A 93 1.06 5.97 14.05
N THR A 94 1.16 5.29 15.18
CA THR A 94 1.72 5.83 16.43
C THR A 94 3.05 5.16 16.72
N ASN A 95 4.09 5.96 16.91
CA ASN A 95 5.44 5.46 17.21
C ASN A 95 5.61 5.15 18.71
N SER A 96 6.81 4.72 19.10
CA SER A 96 7.10 4.32 20.48
C SER A 96 7.10 5.49 21.48
N SER A 97 7.31 6.72 21.02
CA SER A 97 7.24 7.94 21.84
C SER A 97 5.81 8.47 22.02
N GLY A 98 4.82 7.85 21.37
CA GLY A 98 3.42 8.27 21.42
C GLY A 98 3.04 9.36 20.41
N GLN A 99 3.93 9.71 19.48
CA GLN A 99 3.56 10.58 18.36
C GLN A 99 2.74 9.80 17.32
N SER A 100 1.57 10.34 16.99
CA SER A 100 0.67 9.79 15.98
C SER A 100 0.76 10.57 14.67
N LEU A 101 0.89 9.85 13.57
CA LEU A 101 0.76 10.36 12.22
C LEU A 101 -0.56 9.87 11.64
N ASN A 102 -1.44 10.81 11.26
CA ASN A 102 -2.73 10.51 10.65
C ASN A 102 -2.64 10.67 9.13
N GLU A 103 -3.32 9.79 8.41
CA GLU A 103 -3.59 9.95 6.98
C GLU A 103 -4.40 11.23 6.78
N ALA A 104 -3.86 12.11 5.96
CA ALA A 104 -4.50 13.35 5.56
C ALA A 104 -4.50 13.43 4.04
N ARG A 105 -5.51 14.06 3.45
CA ARG A 105 -5.48 14.24 1.99
C ARG A 105 -4.24 15.05 1.57
N PRO A 106 -3.59 14.67 0.45
CA PRO A 106 -2.45 15.42 -0.04
C PRO A 106 -2.87 16.86 -0.31
N MET A 107 -2.05 17.81 0.18
CA MET A 107 -2.31 19.24 0.01
C MET A 107 -2.01 19.72 -1.42
N GLN A 108 -1.24 18.95 -2.18
CA GLN A 108 -0.83 19.26 -3.55
C GLN A 108 -1.34 18.19 -4.50
N PRO A 109 -1.75 18.55 -5.74
CA PRO A 109 -2.06 17.58 -6.76
C PRO A 109 -0.83 16.72 -7.09
N PRO A 110 -1.02 15.47 -7.54
CA PRO A 110 0.10 14.64 -7.96
C PRO A 110 0.83 15.29 -9.14
N PRO A 111 2.14 15.06 -9.28
CA PRO A 111 2.90 15.55 -10.43
C PRO A 111 2.30 15.01 -11.74
N PRO A 112 2.40 15.77 -12.85
CA PRO A 112 2.00 15.31 -14.18
C PRO A 112 2.62 13.95 -14.53
N PRO A 113 1.95 13.07 -15.29
CA PRO A 113 2.47 11.76 -15.66
C PRO A 113 3.88 11.80 -16.26
N ASP A 114 4.17 12.82 -17.06
CA ASP A 114 5.45 13.02 -17.75
C ASP A 114 6.61 13.27 -16.77
N LEU A 115 6.29 13.77 -15.57
CA LEU A 115 7.23 13.96 -14.47
C LEU A 115 7.26 12.77 -13.50
N GLN A 116 6.30 11.85 -13.63
CA GLN A 116 6.28 10.61 -12.85
C GLN A 116 7.35 9.67 -13.42
N GLY A 117 8.52 9.67 -12.78
CA GLY A 117 9.59 8.70 -13.07
C GLY A 117 10.85 9.30 -13.71
N VAL A 118 10.99 10.62 -13.76
CA VAL A 118 12.17 11.33 -14.32
C VAL A 118 13.50 10.94 -13.65
N ASN A 119 13.44 10.37 -12.44
CA ASN A 119 14.63 9.94 -11.68
C ASN A 119 14.78 8.42 -11.55
N LEU A 120 13.99 7.64 -12.29
CA LEU A 120 14.12 6.18 -12.24
C LEU A 120 15.36 5.72 -12.99
N LYS A 121 16.12 4.84 -12.36
CA LYS A 121 17.32 4.23 -12.91
C LYS A 121 17.01 2.79 -13.33
N PRO A 122 17.67 2.26 -14.38
CA PRO A 122 17.59 0.85 -14.68
C PRO A 122 18.14 0.03 -13.51
N MET A 123 17.39 -0.99 -13.10
CA MET A 123 17.75 -1.90 -12.02
C MET A 123 17.45 -3.34 -12.43
N GLN A 124 18.18 -4.26 -11.84
CA GLN A 124 17.95 -5.69 -12.01
C GLN A 124 18.17 -6.41 -10.68
N ALA A 125 17.54 -7.56 -10.54
CA ALA A 125 17.72 -8.44 -9.41
C ALA A 125 17.70 -9.89 -9.85
N ASP A 126 18.53 -10.71 -9.21
CA ASP A 126 18.66 -12.14 -9.44
C ASP A 126 18.78 -12.84 -8.09
N GLU A 127 17.71 -12.79 -7.30
CA GLU A 127 17.76 -13.10 -5.87
C GLU A 127 16.54 -13.89 -5.37
N LYS A 128 16.74 -14.51 -4.20
CA LYS A 128 15.68 -15.28 -3.54
C LYS A 128 14.65 -14.36 -2.89
N ILE A 129 13.37 -14.68 -3.06
CA ILE A 129 12.27 -13.99 -2.42
C ILE A 129 12.27 -14.32 -0.93
N ARG A 130 12.38 -13.27 -0.11
CA ARG A 130 12.23 -13.35 1.33
C ARG A 130 10.77 -13.20 1.77
N VAL A 131 10.05 -12.24 1.19
CA VAL A 131 8.65 -11.95 1.53
C VAL A 131 7.88 -11.59 0.26
N VAL A 132 6.70 -12.18 0.07
CA VAL A 132 5.77 -11.78 -1.00
C VAL A 132 4.92 -10.61 -0.50
N LEU A 133 4.84 -9.55 -1.31
CA LEU A 133 4.04 -8.36 -1.02
C LEU A 133 2.65 -8.49 -1.68
N HIS A 134 1.62 -8.05 -0.97
CA HIS A 134 0.24 -8.17 -1.42
C HIS A 134 -0.47 -6.82 -1.50
N ALA A 135 -1.27 -6.63 -2.53
CA ALA A 135 -2.25 -5.55 -2.64
C ALA A 135 -3.37 -5.73 -1.58
N PRO A 136 -4.13 -4.67 -1.25
CA PRO A 136 -5.26 -4.77 -0.31
C PRO A 136 -6.24 -5.91 -0.63
N ARG A 137 -6.44 -6.22 -1.90
CA ARG A 137 -7.32 -7.31 -2.35
C ARG A 137 -6.71 -8.72 -2.25
N GLY A 138 -5.49 -8.84 -1.73
CA GLY A 138 -4.74 -10.09 -1.62
C GLY A 138 -4.00 -10.50 -2.89
N GLU A 139 -4.07 -9.71 -3.96
CA GLU A 139 -3.29 -9.94 -5.18
C GLU A 139 -1.81 -9.74 -4.90
N ILE A 140 -0.92 -10.46 -5.58
CA ILE A 140 0.52 -10.24 -5.44
C ILE A 140 0.87 -8.88 -6.07
N GLU A 141 1.57 -8.04 -5.33
CA GLU A 141 2.01 -6.72 -5.79
C GLU A 141 3.55 -6.66 -5.92
N GLY A 142 4.25 -7.69 -5.46
CA GLY A 142 5.70 -7.72 -5.54
C GLY A 142 6.34 -8.66 -4.54
N ALA A 143 7.63 -8.43 -4.31
CA ALA A 143 8.44 -9.20 -3.39
C ALA A 143 9.55 -8.36 -2.77
N VAL A 144 9.89 -8.68 -1.53
CA VAL A 144 11.16 -8.32 -0.89
C VAL A 144 12.13 -9.47 -1.11
N LEU A 145 13.32 -9.17 -1.61
CA LEU A 145 14.39 -10.13 -1.84
C LEU A 145 15.28 -10.30 -0.60
N ASP A 146 16.14 -11.32 -0.60
CA ASP A 146 17.03 -11.62 0.51
C ASP A 146 18.09 -10.54 0.78
N ASP A 147 18.39 -9.68 -0.18
CA ASP A 147 19.27 -8.51 0.00
C ASP A 147 18.50 -7.23 0.43
N GLY A 148 17.19 -7.33 0.65
CA GLY A 148 16.30 -6.23 1.01
C GLY A 148 15.81 -5.39 -0.16
N MET A 149 16.17 -5.71 -1.40
CA MET A 149 15.63 -5.05 -2.59
C MET A 149 14.15 -5.39 -2.77
N ILE A 150 13.37 -4.41 -3.22
CA ILE A 150 11.94 -4.56 -3.43
C ILE A 150 11.65 -4.56 -4.94
N VAL A 151 11.00 -5.62 -5.40
CA VAL A 151 10.50 -5.73 -6.77
C VAL A 151 9.00 -5.51 -6.73
N ARG A 152 8.49 -4.46 -7.39
CA ARG A 152 7.06 -4.23 -7.56
C ARG A 152 6.61 -4.75 -8.91
N ILE A 153 5.42 -5.34 -8.92
CA ILE A 153 4.77 -5.92 -10.09
C ILE A 153 3.31 -5.49 -10.04
N ALA A 154 2.81 -4.91 -11.13
CA ALA A 154 1.41 -4.56 -11.21
C ALA A 154 0.48 -5.76 -10.90
N PRO A 155 -0.50 -5.59 -9.98
CA PRO A 155 -1.32 -6.70 -9.49
C PRO A 155 -2.00 -7.52 -10.58
N HIS A 156 -2.44 -6.86 -11.67
CA HIS A 156 -3.11 -7.53 -12.78
C HIS A 156 -2.21 -8.52 -13.54
N VAL A 157 -0.91 -8.26 -13.63
CA VAL A 157 0.04 -9.16 -14.32
C VAL A 157 0.63 -10.19 -13.37
N SER A 158 0.71 -9.89 -12.07
CA SER A 158 1.27 -10.79 -11.05
C SER A 158 0.68 -12.20 -11.08
N THR A 159 -0.61 -12.32 -11.42
CA THR A 159 -1.34 -13.59 -11.48
C THR A 159 -0.69 -14.60 -12.44
N GLN A 160 -0.09 -14.12 -13.53
CA GLN A 160 0.63 -14.95 -14.51
C GLN A 160 1.93 -15.53 -13.94
N PHE A 161 2.51 -14.87 -12.94
CA PHE A 161 3.78 -15.23 -12.32
C PHE A 161 3.62 -15.79 -10.89
N SER A 162 2.40 -16.12 -10.46
CA SER A 162 2.09 -16.60 -9.09
C SER A 162 2.92 -17.81 -8.66
N ALA A 163 3.29 -18.69 -9.61
CA ALA A 163 4.15 -19.85 -9.33
C ALA A 163 5.62 -19.47 -9.07
N LEU A 164 6.07 -18.32 -9.59
CA LEU A 164 7.43 -17.78 -9.38
C LEU A 164 7.49 -16.85 -8.16
N LEU A 165 6.39 -16.15 -7.87
CA LEU A 165 6.28 -15.17 -6.79
C LEU A 165 5.90 -15.83 -5.47
N GLN A 166 6.77 -16.72 -5.00
CA GLN A 166 6.61 -17.45 -3.75
C GLN A 166 7.80 -17.22 -2.84
N THR A 167 7.54 -17.10 -1.53
CA THR A 167 8.62 -17.04 -0.54
C THR A 167 9.53 -18.26 -0.67
N GLY A 168 10.84 -18.01 -0.77
CA GLY A 168 11.85 -19.05 -0.97
C GLY A 168 12.21 -19.33 -2.43
N ALA A 169 11.41 -18.89 -3.41
CA ALA A 169 11.75 -19.02 -4.82
C ALA A 169 12.80 -18.00 -5.25
N THR A 170 13.64 -18.35 -6.23
CA THR A 170 14.59 -17.41 -6.82
C THR A 170 14.04 -16.80 -8.09
N ILE A 171 14.04 -15.48 -8.16
CA ILE A 171 13.53 -14.72 -9.30
C ILE A 171 14.62 -13.90 -9.97
N SER A 172 14.44 -13.67 -11.26
CA SER A 172 15.19 -12.68 -12.02
C SER A 172 14.20 -11.64 -12.52
N ALA A 173 14.54 -10.36 -12.32
CA ALA A 173 13.68 -9.25 -12.69
C ALA A 173 14.50 -8.06 -13.16
N LYS A 174 13.98 -7.33 -14.15
CA LYS A 174 14.55 -6.08 -14.65
C LYS A 174 13.49 -5.01 -14.72
N GLY A 175 13.90 -3.77 -14.53
CA GLY A 175 13.01 -2.62 -14.72
C GLY A 175 13.63 -1.33 -14.23
N TYR A 176 12.80 -0.44 -13.70
CA TYR A 176 13.18 0.93 -13.39
C TYR A 176 12.73 1.31 -11.98
N GLY A 177 13.63 1.96 -11.24
CA GLY A 177 13.43 2.19 -9.82
C GLY A 177 14.33 3.25 -9.22
N THR A 178 14.30 3.31 -7.91
CA THR A 178 15.06 4.26 -7.12
C THR A 178 15.86 3.53 -6.05
N GLU A 179 17.03 4.10 -5.76
CA GLU A 179 17.87 3.75 -4.61
C GLU A 179 18.08 5.02 -3.79
N ASN A 180 17.72 4.97 -2.51
CA ASN A 180 17.91 6.06 -1.56
C ASN A 180 18.25 5.52 -0.15
N GLU A 181 18.31 6.40 0.83
CA GLU A 181 18.64 6.05 2.22
C GLU A 181 17.67 5.07 2.89
N PHE A 182 16.45 4.92 2.36
CA PHE A 182 15.43 4.01 2.91
C PHE A 182 15.47 2.62 2.27
N GLY A 183 16.14 2.45 1.12
CA GLY A 183 16.28 1.18 0.44
C GLY A 183 16.31 1.28 -1.08
N ARG A 184 16.05 0.14 -1.72
CA ARG A 184 16.06 -0.04 -3.18
C ARG A 184 14.74 -0.65 -3.62
N ALA A 185 14.06 0.00 -4.56
CA ALA A 185 12.82 -0.51 -5.12
C ALA A 185 12.69 -0.19 -6.61
N PHE A 186 12.21 -1.14 -7.40
CA PHE A 186 11.93 -0.93 -8.82
C PHE A 186 10.64 -1.62 -9.26
N GLU A 187 9.99 -1.05 -10.26
CA GLU A 187 8.90 -1.70 -10.97
C GLU A 187 9.52 -2.64 -12.00
N ALA A 188 9.14 -3.92 -11.96
CA ALA A 188 9.62 -4.87 -12.94
C ALA A 188 8.90 -4.68 -14.29
N THR A 189 9.68 -4.51 -15.34
CA THR A 189 9.20 -4.54 -16.73
C THR A 189 9.39 -5.91 -17.35
N GLU A 190 10.29 -6.73 -16.80
CA GLU A 190 10.53 -8.10 -17.21
C GLU A 190 10.77 -8.99 -15.98
N VAL A 191 10.18 -10.19 -15.95
CA VAL A 191 10.32 -11.17 -14.85
C VAL A 191 10.47 -12.59 -15.38
N GLY A 192 11.24 -13.41 -14.67
CA GLY A 192 11.39 -14.83 -14.92
C GLY A 192 12.00 -15.57 -13.73
N ALA A 193 12.13 -16.89 -13.86
CA ALA A 193 12.93 -17.68 -12.93
C ALA A 193 14.42 -17.40 -13.14
N GLN A 194 15.24 -17.59 -12.11
CA GLN A 194 16.69 -17.41 -12.23
C GLN A 194 17.28 -18.29 -13.34
N GLY A 195 18.10 -17.70 -14.21
CA GLY A 195 18.73 -18.39 -15.34
C GLY A 195 17.80 -18.68 -16.53
N GLN A 196 16.54 -18.21 -16.49
CA GLN A 196 15.60 -18.31 -17.61
C GLN A 196 15.50 -16.98 -18.36
N THR A 197 14.98 -17.04 -19.59
CA THR A 197 14.64 -15.83 -20.36
C THR A 197 13.57 -15.03 -19.63
N LEU A 198 13.82 -13.73 -19.45
CA LEU A 198 12.86 -12.83 -18.83
C LEU A 198 11.67 -12.57 -19.76
N THR A 199 10.48 -12.57 -19.18
CA THR A 199 9.23 -12.28 -19.90
C THR A 199 8.81 -10.83 -19.65
N PRO A 200 8.59 -10.03 -20.71
CA PRO A 200 8.05 -8.68 -20.56
C PRO A 200 6.67 -8.69 -19.89
N ILE A 201 6.50 -7.87 -18.86
CA ILE A 201 5.27 -7.69 -18.07
C ILE A 201 4.32 -6.72 -18.78
N TYR A 202 4.89 -5.68 -19.39
CA TYR A 202 4.15 -4.71 -20.18
C TYR A 202 4.43 -4.93 -21.67
N GLY A 203 3.37 -4.89 -22.48
CA GLY A 203 3.54 -4.76 -23.93
C GLY A 203 4.32 -3.49 -24.28
N ALA A 204 4.99 -3.46 -25.42
CA ALA A 204 5.91 -2.40 -25.86
C ALA A 204 5.38 -0.94 -25.82
N ALA A 205 4.11 -0.72 -25.50
CA ALA A 205 3.44 0.58 -25.48
C ALA A 205 3.52 1.36 -24.16
N LEU A 206 4.03 0.77 -23.06
CA LEU A 206 4.17 1.45 -21.76
C LEU A 206 5.63 1.76 -21.37
N MET A 207 6.57 1.61 -22.30
CA MET A 207 7.96 1.97 -22.05
C MET A 207 8.07 3.50 -21.84
N PRO A 208 8.70 3.99 -20.75
CA PRO A 208 9.19 5.36 -20.75
C PRO A 208 10.17 5.54 -21.91
N PRO A 209 10.18 6.71 -22.58
CA PRO A 209 11.05 6.93 -23.73
C PRO A 209 12.51 6.67 -23.34
N ARG A 210 13.20 5.88 -24.17
CA ARG A 210 14.64 5.70 -24.05
C ARG A 210 15.34 7.03 -24.39
N PRO A 211 16.46 7.38 -23.72
CA PRO A 211 17.23 8.57 -24.02
C PRO A 211 17.79 8.57 -25.45
#